data_AF-A0A1L7CGA8-F1
#
_entry.id   AF-A0A1L7CGA8-F1
#
_cell.length_a   1.000
_cell.length_b   1.000
_cell.length_c   1.000
_cell.angle_alpha   90.00
_cell.angle_beta   90.00
_cell.angle_gamma   90.00
#
_symmetry.space_group_name_H-M   'P 1'
#
loop_
_entity.id
_entity.type
_entity.pdbx_description
1 polymer ?
#
loop_
_entity_poly.entity_id
_entity_poly.type
_entity_poly.pdbx_seq_one_letter_code
_entity_poly.pdbx_strand_id
1 'polypeptide(L)'
;MLLTLERIGEHRFTMGPILRVDLDVAEDVTTRDQLEELLDYITADFVLLLIVDEHAEVPKHPRKMPQQYAQAVEHIADRLHTHRIKVLGCWLTQDILSQQRYCRVHRSEDEVDLSETVPGWDSGRISSILASPSMKPLLDSGFLPAISREEAYEMFQPCPSKLGQDTIDSLMDAARDFTRETMAHLERHPSTENDLVEFVHRYRAALESIVEKDLDVAEIREDRELLELFAQATSHPTFRDACLVTVTQHLSAPGQRLALAGAQVFSGQARINALSLAALYMCASPCRSTMMPALNVAREEDPHHRLAALALECAQRGLFEELLDACAQASKDIVAFYCEPPLED
;
A
#
# COMPACT_ATOMS: atom_id res chain seq x y z
N MET A 1 -15.64 -9.88 -10.18
CA MET A 1 -14.90 -8.59 -10.28
C MET A 1 -15.46 -7.76 -11.42
N LEU A 2 -15.55 -6.44 -11.24
CA LEU A 2 -15.99 -5.47 -12.24
C LEU A 2 -14.84 -4.50 -12.53
N LEU A 3 -14.36 -4.45 -13.78
CA LEU A 3 -13.36 -3.49 -14.22
C LEU A 3 -14.07 -2.37 -14.97
N THR A 4 -13.97 -1.14 -14.45
CA THR A 4 -14.63 0.03 -15.05
C THR A 4 -13.70 0.74 -16.03
N LEU A 5 -14.28 1.30 -17.09
CA LEU A 5 -13.60 2.09 -18.10
C LEU A 5 -14.34 3.41 -18.30
N GLU A 6 -13.63 4.50 -18.10
CA GLU A 6 -14.14 5.87 -18.28
C GLU A 6 -13.56 6.48 -19.56
N ARG A 7 -14.40 7.12 -20.36
CA ARG A 7 -13.99 7.78 -21.59
C ARG A 7 -13.33 9.13 -21.29
N ILE A 8 -12.06 9.25 -21.66
CA ILE A 8 -11.27 10.49 -21.54
C ILE A 8 -11.06 11.21 -22.88
N GLY A 9 -11.58 10.66 -23.99
CA GLY A 9 -11.54 11.25 -25.33
C GLY A 9 -12.34 10.42 -26.35
N GLU A 10 -12.37 10.80 -27.63
CA GLU A 10 -13.19 10.11 -28.65
C GLU A 10 -12.95 8.58 -28.71
N HIS A 11 -11.68 8.17 -28.61
CA HIS A 11 -11.25 6.77 -28.67
C HIS A 11 -10.28 6.38 -27.55
N ARG A 12 -10.26 7.15 -26.45
CA ARG A 12 -9.36 6.90 -25.32
C ARG A 12 -10.17 6.65 -24.07
N PHE A 13 -9.86 5.55 -23.42
CA PHE A 13 -10.44 5.15 -22.15
C PHE A 13 -9.33 5.09 -21.10
N THR A 14 -9.67 5.48 -19.87
CA THR A 14 -8.87 5.20 -18.69
C THR A 14 -9.54 4.11 -17.88
N MET A 15 -8.73 3.33 -17.16
CA MET A 15 -9.26 2.39 -16.18
C MET A 15 -9.75 3.17 -14.97
N GLY A 16 -10.99 2.93 -14.58
CA GLY A 16 -11.58 3.46 -13.36
C GLY A 16 -11.39 2.50 -12.17
N PRO A 17 -12.16 2.67 -11.09
CA PRO A 17 -12.12 1.76 -9.94
C PRO A 17 -12.45 0.31 -10.35
N ILE A 18 -11.75 -0.64 -9.73
CA ILE A 18 -12.05 -2.08 -9.86
C ILE A 18 -12.86 -2.49 -8.63
N LEU A 19 -14.06 -3.02 -8.85
CA LEU A 19 -14.90 -3.54 -7.77
C LEU A 19 -14.74 -5.05 -7.65
N ARG A 20 -14.63 -5.53 -6.41
CA ARG A 20 -14.70 -6.96 -6.09
C ARG A 20 -16.01 -7.20 -5.34
N VAL A 21 -16.83 -8.07 -5.91
CA VAL A 21 -18.13 -8.46 -5.36
C VAL A 21 -18.10 -9.97 -5.26
N ASP A 22 -18.46 -10.46 -4.09
CA ASP A 22 -18.68 -11.89 -3.86
C ASP A 22 -20.03 -12.29 -4.45
N LEU A 23 -20.03 -13.26 -5.36
CA LEU A 23 -21.25 -13.71 -6.04
C LEU A 23 -22.13 -14.55 -5.12
N ASP A 24 -21.56 -15.25 -4.13
CA ASP A 24 -22.32 -16.05 -3.16
C ASP A 24 -23.13 -15.17 -2.21
N VAL A 25 -22.67 -13.93 -2.03
CA VAL A 25 -23.30 -12.92 -1.17
C VAL A 25 -24.00 -11.83 -2.00
N ALA A 26 -23.98 -11.92 -3.34
CA ALA A 26 -24.68 -10.98 -4.22
C ALA A 26 -26.21 -11.08 -4.10
N GLU A 27 -26.72 -12.09 -3.39
CA GLU A 27 -28.13 -12.21 -3.01
C GLU A 27 -28.49 -11.56 -1.67
N ASP A 28 -27.50 -11.26 -0.82
CA ASP A 28 -27.70 -10.54 0.44
C ASP A 28 -28.14 -9.10 0.13
N VAL A 29 -29.23 -8.68 0.76
CA VAL A 29 -29.78 -7.32 0.65
C VAL A 29 -28.72 -6.28 1.00
N THR A 30 -27.88 -6.56 2.00
CA THR A 30 -26.85 -5.63 2.48
C THR A 30 -25.77 -5.38 1.42
N THR A 31 -25.28 -6.44 0.77
CA THR A 31 -24.27 -6.36 -0.29
C THR A 31 -24.83 -5.71 -1.55
N ARG A 32 -26.13 -5.94 -1.83
CA ARG A 32 -26.84 -5.27 -2.92
C ARG A 32 -26.95 -3.77 -2.70
N ASP A 33 -27.38 -3.34 -1.52
CA ASP A 33 -27.52 -1.92 -1.18
C ASP A 33 -26.16 -1.22 -1.23
N GLN A 34 -25.09 -1.86 -0.75
CA GLN A 34 -23.72 -1.35 -0.86
C GLN A 34 -23.25 -1.23 -2.31
N LEU A 35 -23.57 -2.22 -3.15
CA LEU A 35 -23.25 -2.15 -4.57
C LEU A 35 -24.03 -1.01 -5.26
N GLU A 36 -25.31 -0.82 -4.93
CA GLU A 36 -26.11 0.30 -5.43
C GLU A 36 -25.50 1.65 -5.04
N GLU A 37 -25.18 1.83 -3.76
CA GLU A 37 -24.56 3.05 -3.26
C GLU A 37 -23.22 3.32 -3.97
N LEU A 38 -22.39 2.28 -4.19
CA LEU A 38 -21.12 2.43 -4.91
C LEU A 38 -21.32 2.78 -6.39
N LEU A 39 -22.33 2.20 -7.05
CA LEU A 39 -22.62 2.47 -8.46
C LEU A 39 -23.07 3.92 -8.70
N ASP A 40 -23.74 4.55 -7.74
CA ASP A 40 -24.11 5.98 -7.81
C ASP A 40 -22.89 6.91 -7.91
N TYR A 41 -21.73 6.49 -7.39
CA TYR A 41 -20.48 7.27 -7.43
C TYR A 41 -19.56 6.90 -8.60
N ILE A 42 -19.88 5.89 -9.40
CA ILE A 42 -19.01 5.42 -10.48
C ILE A 42 -19.33 6.14 -11.78
N THR A 43 -18.39 6.94 -12.27
CA THR A 43 -18.42 7.57 -13.59
C THR A 43 -17.75 6.66 -14.62
N ALA A 44 -18.45 5.61 -15.06
CA ALA A 44 -17.93 4.68 -16.06
C ALA A 44 -18.86 4.57 -17.27
N ASP A 45 -18.28 4.56 -18.48
CA ASP A 45 -19.01 4.28 -19.71
C ASP A 45 -19.20 2.78 -19.92
N PHE A 46 -18.16 2.00 -19.59
CA PHE A 46 -18.10 0.57 -19.85
C PHE A 46 -17.60 -0.23 -18.66
N VAL A 47 -18.07 -1.47 -18.55
CA VAL A 47 -17.61 -2.45 -17.56
C VAL A 47 -17.27 -3.78 -18.23
N LEU A 48 -16.15 -4.36 -17.80
CA LEU A 48 -15.76 -5.73 -18.07
C LEU A 48 -15.99 -6.57 -16.81
N LEU A 49 -16.74 -7.66 -16.93
CA LEU A 49 -17.02 -8.56 -15.82
C LEU A 49 -16.04 -9.74 -15.86
N LEU A 50 -15.36 -10.02 -14.74
CA LEU A 50 -14.49 -11.19 -14.59
C LEU A 50 -14.95 -12.00 -13.38
N ILE A 51 -15.44 -13.22 -13.64
CA ILE A 51 -15.78 -14.23 -12.64
C ILE A 51 -14.51 -15.03 -12.33
N VAL A 52 -14.20 -15.15 -11.05
CA VAL A 52 -13.09 -15.95 -10.54
C VAL A 52 -13.71 -16.97 -9.59
N ASP A 53 -13.60 -18.24 -9.93
CA ASP A 53 -14.12 -19.35 -9.14
C ASP A 53 -13.16 -20.53 -9.25
N GLU A 54 -12.51 -20.86 -8.13
CA GLU A 54 -11.50 -21.91 -8.03
C GLU A 54 -11.99 -23.30 -8.44
N HIS A 55 -13.30 -23.54 -8.39
CA HIS A 55 -13.94 -24.81 -8.71
C HIS A 55 -14.59 -24.81 -10.10
N ALA A 56 -14.56 -23.69 -10.83
CA ALA A 56 -15.18 -23.58 -12.14
C ALA A 56 -14.47 -24.38 -13.22
N GLU A 57 -15.22 -25.05 -14.09
CA GLU A 57 -14.69 -25.63 -15.32
C GLU A 57 -14.63 -24.55 -16.43
N VAL A 58 -13.45 -24.00 -16.69
CA VAL A 58 -13.28 -22.94 -17.69
C VAL A 58 -13.33 -23.51 -19.11
N PRO A 59 -14.29 -23.11 -19.96
CA PRO A 59 -14.41 -23.61 -21.32
C PRO A 59 -13.17 -23.30 -22.17
N LYS A 60 -12.86 -24.17 -23.15
CA LYS A 60 -11.78 -23.91 -24.12
C LYS A 60 -12.12 -22.86 -25.18
N HIS A 61 -13.41 -22.65 -25.43
CA HIS A 61 -13.94 -21.74 -26.45
C HIS A 61 -15.13 -20.98 -25.86
N PRO A 62 -15.42 -19.77 -26.37
CA PRO A 62 -16.58 -18.99 -25.95
C PRO A 62 -17.85 -19.81 -26.00
N ARG A 63 -18.59 -19.82 -24.89
CA ARG A 63 -19.85 -20.55 -24.74
C ARG A 63 -20.81 -19.74 -23.88
N LYS A 64 -22.09 -20.13 -23.88
CA LYS A 64 -23.08 -19.51 -23.01
C LYS A 64 -22.69 -19.64 -21.54
N MET A 65 -23.04 -18.62 -20.77
CA MET A 65 -22.82 -18.51 -19.33
C MET A 65 -23.32 -19.76 -18.60
N PRO A 66 -22.49 -20.39 -17.74
CA PRO A 66 -22.95 -21.45 -16.85
C PRO A 66 -24.15 -20.97 -16.03
N GLN A 67 -25.17 -21.82 -15.89
CA GLN A 67 -26.44 -21.45 -15.23
C GLN A 67 -26.23 -20.94 -13.80
N GLN A 68 -25.22 -21.46 -13.09
CA GLN A 68 -24.91 -21.06 -11.72
C GLN A 68 -24.53 -19.58 -11.57
N TYR A 69 -24.01 -18.93 -12.62
CA TYR A 69 -23.66 -17.51 -12.59
C TYR A 69 -24.67 -16.62 -13.32
N ALA A 70 -25.58 -17.22 -14.09
CA ALA A 70 -26.43 -16.49 -15.04
C ALA A 70 -27.27 -15.42 -14.32
N GLN A 71 -27.96 -15.80 -13.25
CA GLN A 71 -28.83 -14.93 -12.49
C GLN A 71 -28.08 -13.76 -11.82
N ALA A 72 -26.93 -14.04 -11.19
CA ALA A 72 -26.15 -13.02 -10.50
C ALA A 72 -25.56 -12.00 -11.48
N VAL A 73 -25.04 -12.47 -12.61
CA VAL A 73 -24.47 -11.59 -13.65
C VAL A 73 -25.55 -10.79 -14.35
N GLU A 74 -26.70 -11.38 -14.67
CA GLU A 74 -27.86 -10.66 -15.23
C GLU A 74 -28.32 -9.56 -14.27
N HIS A 75 -28.43 -9.85 -12.97
CA HIS A 75 -28.79 -8.84 -11.99
C HIS A 75 -27.78 -7.68 -11.95
N ILE A 76 -26.47 -7.98 -11.91
CA ILE A 76 -25.43 -6.94 -11.96
C ILE A 76 -25.51 -6.13 -13.26
N ALA A 77 -25.72 -6.80 -14.40
CA ALA A 77 -25.82 -6.14 -15.70
C ALA A 77 -27.04 -5.20 -15.79
N ASP A 78 -28.20 -5.62 -15.30
CA ASP A 78 -29.42 -4.79 -15.26
C ASP A 78 -29.22 -3.53 -14.39
N ARG A 79 -28.50 -3.67 -13.28
CA ARG A 79 -28.17 -2.55 -12.39
C ARG A 79 -27.20 -1.57 -13.04
N LEU A 80 -26.13 -2.08 -13.66
CA LEU A 80 -25.20 -1.27 -14.44
C LEU A 80 -25.93 -0.52 -15.56
N HIS A 81 -26.85 -1.20 -16.25
CA HIS A 81 -27.65 -0.61 -17.32
C HIS A 81 -28.55 0.53 -16.81
N THR A 82 -29.12 0.38 -15.61
CA THR A 82 -29.92 1.44 -14.94
C THR A 82 -29.10 2.72 -14.72
N HIS A 83 -27.80 2.58 -14.43
CA HIS A 83 -26.84 3.68 -14.29
C HIS A 83 -26.21 4.11 -15.63
N ARG A 84 -26.73 3.62 -16.77
CA ARG A 84 -26.23 3.88 -18.13
C ARG A 84 -24.80 3.38 -18.39
N ILE A 85 -24.32 2.45 -17.56
CA ILE A 85 -23.02 1.80 -17.71
C ILE A 85 -23.19 0.55 -18.58
N LYS A 86 -22.41 0.44 -19.66
CA LYS A 86 -22.52 -0.69 -20.59
C LYS A 86 -21.60 -1.84 -20.21
N VAL A 87 -22.16 -3.03 -20.03
CA VAL A 87 -21.35 -4.25 -19.92
C VAL A 87 -20.85 -4.64 -21.31
N LEU A 88 -19.54 -4.79 -21.48
CA LEU A 88 -18.93 -5.23 -22.75
C LEU A 88 -18.88 -6.75 -22.85
N GLY A 89 -18.68 -7.44 -21.74
CA GLY A 89 -18.67 -8.90 -21.71
C GLY A 89 -18.42 -9.45 -20.31
N CYS A 90 -18.57 -10.77 -20.19
CA CYS A 90 -18.21 -11.50 -18.97
C CYS A 90 -17.24 -12.63 -19.30
N TRP A 91 -16.13 -12.69 -18.56
CA TRP A 91 -15.11 -13.72 -18.65
C TRP A 91 -15.09 -14.56 -17.38
N LEU A 92 -14.76 -15.84 -17.54
CA LEU A 92 -14.62 -16.81 -16.47
C LEU A 92 -13.17 -17.31 -16.42
N THR A 93 -12.62 -17.39 -15.23
CA THR A 93 -11.33 -18.03 -14.94
C THR A 93 -11.36 -18.71 -13.57
N GLN A 94 -10.45 -19.66 -13.35
CA GLN A 94 -10.32 -20.33 -12.05
C GLN A 94 -9.62 -19.46 -11.03
N ASP A 95 -8.59 -18.75 -11.48
CA ASP A 95 -7.73 -17.93 -10.63
C ASP A 95 -7.03 -16.89 -11.51
N ILE A 96 -6.58 -15.79 -10.92
CA ILE A 96 -5.90 -14.68 -11.61
C ILE A 96 -4.38 -14.91 -11.63
N LEU A 97 -3.95 -16.17 -11.76
CA LEU A 97 -2.53 -16.52 -11.83
C LEU A 97 -2.02 -16.58 -13.26
N SER A 98 -0.71 -16.40 -13.41
CA SER A 98 -0.03 -16.49 -14.70
C SER A 98 -0.31 -17.86 -15.35
N GLN A 99 -0.54 -17.87 -16.66
CA GLN A 99 -0.90 -19.03 -17.47
C GLN A 99 -2.28 -19.65 -17.19
N GLN A 100 -3.05 -19.16 -16.22
CA GLN A 100 -4.41 -19.63 -16.01
C GLN A 100 -5.30 -19.35 -17.22
N ARG A 101 -6.22 -20.28 -17.50
CA ARG A 101 -7.12 -20.13 -18.66
C ARG A 101 -8.22 -19.16 -18.31
N TYR A 102 -8.54 -18.28 -19.25
CA TYR A 102 -9.78 -17.51 -19.22
C TYR A 102 -10.57 -17.73 -20.51
N CYS A 103 -11.89 -17.59 -20.40
CA CYS A 103 -12.79 -17.69 -21.52
C CYS A 103 -14.00 -16.78 -21.34
N ARG A 104 -14.45 -16.14 -22.42
CA ARG A 104 -15.64 -15.32 -22.44
C ARG A 104 -16.89 -16.21 -22.39
N VAL A 105 -17.75 -15.92 -21.42
CA VAL A 105 -18.97 -16.69 -21.15
C VAL A 105 -20.26 -15.89 -21.39
N HIS A 106 -20.16 -14.57 -21.51
CA HIS A 106 -21.26 -13.70 -21.90
C HIS A 106 -20.77 -12.61 -22.86
N ARG A 107 -21.57 -12.34 -23.89
CA ARG A 107 -21.36 -11.31 -24.89
C ARG A 107 -22.50 -10.31 -24.78
N SER A 108 -22.16 -9.02 -24.78
CA SER A 108 -23.17 -7.97 -24.80
C SER A 108 -23.79 -7.84 -26.20
N GLU A 109 -25.10 -7.59 -26.27
CA GLU A 109 -25.82 -7.44 -27.54
C GLU A 109 -25.37 -6.20 -28.33
N ASP A 110 -24.84 -5.18 -27.63
CA ASP A 110 -24.38 -3.91 -28.19
C ASP A 110 -22.89 -3.89 -28.58
N GLU A 111 -22.18 -5.01 -28.45
CA GLU A 111 -20.72 -5.04 -28.60
C GLU A 111 -20.28 -5.16 -30.07
N VAL A 112 -19.33 -4.31 -30.47
CA VAL A 112 -18.54 -4.51 -31.69
C VAL A 112 -17.72 -5.79 -31.53
N ASP A 113 -17.66 -6.64 -32.56
CA ASP A 113 -16.90 -7.88 -32.46
C ASP A 113 -15.39 -7.62 -32.37
N LEU A 114 -14.87 -7.51 -31.15
CA LEU A 114 -13.46 -7.30 -30.89
C LEU A 114 -12.65 -8.61 -31.00
N SER A 115 -13.31 -9.77 -31.15
CA SER A 115 -12.61 -11.06 -31.24
C SER A 115 -11.71 -11.18 -32.47
N GLU A 116 -12.11 -10.55 -33.58
CA GLU A 116 -11.35 -10.57 -34.83
C GLU A 116 -10.19 -9.57 -34.83
N THR A 117 -10.29 -8.50 -34.03
CA THR A 117 -9.33 -7.38 -34.03
C THR A 117 -8.35 -7.43 -32.88
N VAL A 118 -8.71 -8.05 -31.76
CA VAL A 118 -7.89 -8.16 -30.55
C VAL A 118 -7.60 -9.64 -30.27
N PRO A 119 -6.42 -10.14 -30.64
CA PRO A 119 -6.02 -11.51 -30.35
C PRO A 119 -6.13 -11.82 -28.86
N GLY A 120 -6.81 -12.91 -28.53
CA GLY A 120 -7.03 -13.34 -27.14
C GLY A 120 -8.25 -12.72 -26.45
N TRP A 121 -8.99 -11.79 -27.09
CA TRP A 121 -10.19 -11.17 -26.48
C TRP A 121 -11.17 -12.19 -25.90
N ASP A 122 -11.47 -13.23 -26.69
CA ASP A 122 -12.47 -14.24 -26.35
C ASP A 122 -11.97 -15.30 -25.37
N SER A 123 -10.73 -15.74 -25.52
CA SER A 123 -10.17 -16.81 -24.71
C SER A 123 -8.67 -16.84 -24.85
N GLY A 124 -8.01 -17.30 -23.80
CA GLY A 124 -6.56 -17.36 -23.79
C GLY A 124 -6.02 -17.86 -22.47
N ARG A 125 -4.78 -17.46 -22.21
CA ARG A 125 -4.13 -17.63 -20.92
C ARG A 125 -3.75 -16.27 -20.37
N ILE A 126 -3.92 -16.08 -19.07
CA ILE A 126 -3.49 -14.88 -18.36
C ILE A 126 -1.98 -14.76 -18.57
N SER A 127 -1.54 -13.61 -19.08
CA SER A 127 -0.13 -13.34 -19.31
C SER A 127 0.63 -13.31 -17.99
N SER A 128 1.95 -13.49 -18.03
CA SER A 128 2.76 -13.39 -16.81
C SER A 128 2.56 -12.02 -16.18
N ILE A 129 2.11 -11.98 -14.92
CA ILE A 129 1.93 -10.74 -14.16
C ILE A 129 3.27 -10.01 -14.09
N LEU A 130 4.35 -10.74 -13.81
CA LEU A 130 5.72 -10.22 -13.72
C LEU A 130 6.22 -9.62 -15.04
N ALA A 131 5.67 -10.04 -16.19
CA ALA A 131 6.01 -9.47 -17.49
C ALA A 131 5.18 -8.21 -17.83
N SER A 132 4.22 -7.83 -16.98
CA SER A 132 3.40 -6.64 -17.19
C SER A 132 4.24 -5.36 -17.04
N PRO A 133 4.07 -4.36 -17.93
CA PRO A 133 4.70 -3.05 -17.78
C PRO A 133 4.42 -2.41 -16.41
N SER A 134 3.23 -2.63 -15.84
CA SER A 134 2.85 -2.11 -14.52
C SER A 134 3.61 -2.75 -13.36
N MET A 135 4.20 -3.93 -13.56
CA MET A 135 5.00 -4.64 -12.56
C MET A 135 6.46 -4.23 -12.56
N LYS A 136 6.95 -3.65 -13.67
CA LYS A 136 8.35 -3.26 -13.80
C LYS A 136 8.82 -2.34 -12.65
N PRO A 137 8.10 -1.29 -12.26
CA PRO A 137 8.51 -0.44 -11.14
C PRO A 137 8.58 -1.20 -9.80
N LEU A 138 7.70 -2.18 -9.59
CA LEU A 138 7.68 -3.01 -8.37
C LEU A 138 8.90 -3.95 -8.34
N LEU A 139 9.19 -4.60 -9.48
CA LEU A 139 10.33 -5.50 -9.64
C LEU A 139 11.67 -4.77 -9.55
N ASP A 140 11.77 -3.59 -10.18
CA ASP A 140 12.96 -2.72 -10.09
C ASP A 140 13.21 -2.28 -8.63
N SER A 141 12.16 -2.25 -7.80
CA SER A 141 12.24 -1.94 -6.36
C SER A 141 12.48 -3.19 -5.48
N GLY A 142 12.67 -4.37 -6.08
CA GLY A 142 12.91 -5.63 -5.36
C GLY A 142 11.66 -6.26 -4.74
N PHE A 143 10.46 -5.81 -5.12
CA PHE A 143 9.21 -6.33 -4.58
C PHE A 143 8.53 -7.30 -5.55
N LEU A 144 8.00 -8.37 -4.99
CA LEU A 144 7.05 -9.25 -5.65
C LEU A 144 5.63 -8.90 -5.16
N PRO A 145 4.62 -8.97 -6.03
CA PRO A 145 3.25 -8.78 -5.60
C PRO A 145 2.88 -9.98 -4.73
N ALA A 146 2.36 -9.71 -3.53
CA ALA A 146 1.82 -10.74 -2.68
C ALA A 146 0.68 -11.49 -3.41
N ILE A 147 0.73 -12.81 -3.38
CA ILE A 147 -0.21 -13.70 -4.05
C ILE A 147 -1.48 -13.84 -3.21
N SER A 148 -1.35 -13.78 -1.88
CA SER A 148 -2.47 -13.78 -0.95
C SER A 148 -2.47 -12.57 -0.03
N ARG A 149 -3.61 -12.35 0.64
CA ARG A 149 -3.69 -11.33 1.70
C ARG A 149 -2.77 -11.72 2.85
N GLU A 150 -2.70 -13.00 3.19
CA GLU A 150 -1.87 -13.51 4.28
C GLU A 150 -0.39 -13.21 4.02
N GLU A 151 0.10 -13.45 2.79
CA GLU A 151 1.47 -13.14 2.38
C GLU A 151 1.76 -11.62 2.46
N ALA A 152 0.78 -10.79 2.10
CA ALA A 152 0.91 -9.33 2.21
C ALA A 152 1.06 -8.85 3.66
N TYR A 153 0.54 -9.61 4.64
CA TYR A 153 0.63 -9.28 6.07
C TYR A 153 1.81 -9.98 6.75
N GLU A 154 2.31 -11.09 6.19
CA GLU A 154 3.41 -11.89 6.75
C GLU A 154 4.69 -11.07 6.92
N MET A 155 5.00 -10.20 5.97
CA MET A 155 6.20 -9.35 6.04
C MET A 155 6.23 -8.40 7.25
N PHE A 156 5.08 -8.12 7.87
CA PHE A 156 4.94 -7.25 9.03
C PHE A 156 4.88 -8.02 10.36
N GLN A 157 4.88 -9.35 10.33
CA GLN A 157 4.83 -10.14 11.56
C GLN A 157 6.14 -9.99 12.35
N PRO A 158 6.09 -9.99 13.70
CA PRO A 158 7.29 -9.99 14.52
C PRO A 158 8.26 -11.12 14.13
N CYS A 159 9.55 -10.80 14.06
CA CYS A 159 10.61 -11.75 13.78
C CYS A 159 11.74 -11.54 14.79
N PRO A 160 11.93 -12.45 15.76
CA PRO A 160 12.93 -12.29 16.81
C PRO A 160 14.35 -12.09 16.25
N SER A 161 15.03 -11.04 16.74
CA SER A 161 16.45 -10.79 16.48
C SER A 161 17.34 -11.74 17.27
N LYS A 162 18.52 -12.09 16.73
CA LYS A 162 19.54 -12.87 17.45
C LYS A 162 20.24 -12.05 18.54
N LEU A 163 20.07 -10.73 18.56
CA LEU A 163 20.55 -9.85 19.64
C LEU A 163 19.92 -10.20 21.00
N GLY A 164 18.75 -10.84 21.01
CA GLY A 164 18.02 -11.24 22.21
C GLY A 164 17.22 -10.09 22.84
N GLN A 165 16.12 -10.44 23.52
CA GLN A 165 15.16 -9.45 24.04
C GLN A 165 15.80 -8.45 25.02
N ASP A 166 16.69 -8.91 25.92
CA ASP A 166 17.37 -8.03 26.88
C ASP A 166 18.17 -6.91 26.20
N THR A 167 18.80 -7.22 25.06
CA THR A 167 19.53 -6.23 24.27
C THR A 167 18.58 -5.24 23.64
N ILE A 168 17.47 -5.71 23.06
CA ILE A 168 16.45 -4.85 22.44
C ILE A 168 15.80 -3.93 23.46
N ASP A 169 15.49 -4.43 24.65
CA ASP A 169 14.94 -3.63 25.75
C ASP A 169 15.95 -2.58 26.21
N SER A 170 17.23 -2.95 26.34
CA SER A 170 18.30 -2.01 26.69
C SER A 170 18.48 -0.90 25.64
N LEU A 171 18.34 -1.22 24.35
CA LEU A 171 18.37 -0.23 23.26
C LEU A 171 17.19 0.74 23.36
N MET A 172 15.99 0.23 23.67
CA MET A 172 14.80 1.06 23.83
C MET A 172 14.90 1.99 25.04
N ASP A 173 15.47 1.53 26.15
CA ASP A 173 15.72 2.36 27.33
C ASP A 173 16.75 3.44 27.05
N ALA A 174 17.88 3.09 26.41
CA ALA A 174 18.89 4.06 25.99
C ALA A 174 18.32 5.10 25.02
N ALA A 175 17.46 4.70 24.09
CA ALA A 175 16.79 5.60 23.15
C ALA A 175 15.83 6.58 23.84
N ARG A 176 15.08 6.11 24.85
CA ARG A 176 14.20 6.97 25.67
C ARG A 176 15.01 7.96 26.49
N ASP A 177 16.13 7.53 27.06
CA ASP A 177 17.02 8.39 27.83
C ASP A 177 17.65 9.47 26.94
N PHE A 178 18.19 9.07 25.79
CA PHE A 178 18.75 9.97 24.78
C PHE A 178 17.73 11.03 24.33
N THR A 179 16.53 10.60 23.93
CA THR A 179 15.50 11.52 23.44
C THR A 179 15.00 12.45 24.55
N ARG A 180 14.83 11.96 25.78
CA ARG A 180 14.44 12.80 26.93
C ARG A 180 15.50 13.86 27.25
N GLU A 181 16.78 13.48 27.27
CA GLU A 181 17.88 14.40 27.55
C GLU A 181 18.01 15.46 26.46
N THR A 182 17.93 15.05 25.19
CA THR A 182 18.01 15.97 24.05
C THR A 182 16.80 16.90 23.99
N MET A 183 15.59 16.41 24.25
CA MET A 183 14.40 17.29 24.32
C MET A 183 14.53 18.31 25.46
N ALA A 184 14.97 17.88 26.64
CA ALA A 184 15.23 18.79 27.76
C ALA A 184 16.36 19.80 27.45
N HIS A 185 17.27 19.46 26.54
CA HIS A 185 18.30 20.35 26.04
C HIS A 185 17.72 21.41 25.09
N LEU A 186 16.99 20.97 24.06
CA LEU A 186 16.31 21.81 23.07
C LEU A 186 15.32 22.80 23.70
N GLU A 187 14.61 22.38 24.76
CA GLU A 187 13.68 23.26 25.49
C GLU A 187 14.38 24.38 26.27
N ARG A 188 15.61 24.15 26.75
CA ARG A 188 16.38 25.16 27.51
C ARG A 188 17.15 26.10 26.60
N HIS A 189 17.55 25.61 25.43
CA HIS A 189 18.41 26.31 24.49
C HIS A 189 17.83 26.27 23.06
N PRO A 190 16.57 26.74 22.87
CA PRO A 190 15.97 26.76 21.54
C PRO A 190 16.84 27.62 20.62
N SER A 191 17.03 27.16 19.37
CA SER A 191 17.66 27.92 18.29
C SER A 191 19.15 28.19 18.41
N THR A 192 19.81 27.76 19.49
CA THR A 192 21.27 27.84 19.64
C THR A 192 22.00 26.58 19.23
N GLU A 193 21.31 25.44 19.18
CA GLU A 193 21.91 24.15 18.86
C GLU A 193 21.18 23.41 17.74
N ASN A 194 21.97 22.66 16.97
CA ASN A 194 21.53 21.91 15.81
C ASN A 194 21.34 20.41 16.13
N ASP A 195 21.12 20.04 17.40
CA ASP A 195 21.03 18.63 17.83
C ASP A 195 20.05 17.81 16.98
N LEU A 196 18.86 18.38 16.72
CA LEU A 196 17.84 17.74 15.90
C LEU A 196 18.25 17.63 14.42
N VAL A 197 18.92 18.65 13.90
CA VAL A 197 19.45 18.67 12.53
C VAL A 197 20.58 17.64 12.38
N GLU A 198 21.49 17.57 13.34
CA GLU A 198 22.56 16.56 13.39
C GLU A 198 21.98 15.14 13.48
N PHE A 199 20.95 14.95 14.30
CA PHE A 199 20.24 13.68 14.37
C PHE A 199 19.63 13.29 13.02
N VAL A 200 18.94 14.21 12.34
CA VAL A 200 18.38 13.97 11.00
C VAL A 200 19.47 13.66 9.98
N HIS A 201 20.62 14.34 10.04
CA HIS A 201 21.77 14.03 9.20
C HIS A 201 22.34 12.64 9.46
N ARG A 202 22.49 12.24 10.73
CA ARG A 202 22.89 10.87 11.10
C ARG A 202 21.89 9.83 10.61
N TYR A 203 20.60 10.09 10.76
CA TYR A 203 19.54 9.20 10.29
C TYR A 203 19.58 9.04 8.77
N ARG A 204 19.73 10.14 8.03
CA ARG A 204 19.93 10.10 6.57
C ARG A 204 21.19 9.31 6.18
N ALA A 205 22.32 9.57 6.83
CA ALA A 205 23.58 8.87 6.56
C ALA A 205 23.47 7.36 6.84
N ALA A 206 22.69 6.95 7.85
CA ALA A 206 22.40 5.54 8.10
C ALA A 206 21.62 4.90 6.94
N LEU A 207 20.61 5.58 6.38
CA LEU A 207 19.89 5.11 5.20
C LEU A 207 20.80 5.00 3.97
N GLU A 208 21.67 5.98 3.77
CA GLU A 208 22.67 5.96 2.69
C GLU A 208 23.63 4.78 2.88
N SER A 209 24.07 4.50 4.11
CA SER A 209 24.94 3.36 4.42
C SER A 209 24.28 2.00 4.16
N ILE A 210 22.95 1.88 4.33
CA ILE A 210 22.20 0.67 3.98
C ILE A 210 22.27 0.42 2.47
N VAL A 211 22.20 1.49 1.66
CA VAL A 211 22.34 1.40 0.20
C VAL A 211 23.78 1.03 -0.17
N GLU A 212 24.77 1.70 0.41
CA GLU A 212 26.19 1.45 0.12
C GLU A 212 26.64 0.03 0.44
N LYS A 213 26.13 -0.52 1.55
CA LYS A 213 26.43 -1.89 2.01
C LYS A 213 25.48 -2.94 1.45
N ASP A 214 24.44 -2.52 0.70
CA ASP A 214 23.33 -3.34 0.21
C ASP A 214 22.71 -4.26 1.27
N LEU A 215 22.44 -3.71 2.46
CA LEU A 215 21.90 -4.50 3.56
C LEU A 215 20.44 -4.87 3.32
N ASP A 216 20.11 -6.13 3.57
CA ASP A 216 18.73 -6.61 3.61
C ASP A 216 18.09 -6.44 5.00
N VAL A 217 16.78 -6.72 5.10
CA VAL A 217 16.05 -6.60 6.37
C VAL A 217 16.62 -7.54 7.44
N ALA A 218 17.05 -8.73 7.07
CA ALA A 218 17.56 -9.72 8.02
C ALA A 218 18.91 -9.28 8.61
N GLU A 219 19.77 -8.65 7.81
CA GLU A 219 21.04 -8.07 8.25
C GLU A 219 20.80 -6.86 9.16
N ILE A 220 19.88 -5.96 8.80
CA ILE A 220 19.56 -4.79 9.62
C ILE A 220 18.99 -5.18 10.99
N ARG A 221 18.19 -6.26 11.09
CA ARG A 221 17.68 -6.77 12.38
C ARG A 221 18.77 -7.20 13.36
N GLU A 222 19.98 -7.43 12.87
CA GLU A 222 21.13 -7.81 13.70
C GLU A 222 22.15 -6.67 13.84
N ASP A 223 21.92 -5.54 13.16
CA ASP A 223 22.75 -4.35 13.25
C ASP A 223 22.29 -3.47 14.42
N ARG A 224 23.04 -3.58 15.52
CA ARG A 224 22.77 -2.84 16.76
C ARG A 224 22.77 -1.33 16.53
N GLU A 225 23.68 -0.79 15.73
CA GLU A 225 23.84 0.65 15.55
C GLU A 225 22.65 1.24 14.78
N LEU A 226 22.21 0.55 13.72
CA LEU A 226 21.03 0.94 12.96
C LEU A 226 19.76 0.84 13.79
N LEU A 227 19.59 -0.24 14.57
CA LEU A 227 18.44 -0.41 15.46
C LEU A 227 18.42 0.62 16.59
N GLU A 228 19.56 0.96 17.17
CA GLU A 228 19.66 1.99 18.21
C GLU A 228 19.24 3.37 17.67
N LEU A 229 19.75 3.75 16.50
CA LEU A 229 19.39 5.01 15.85
C LEU A 229 17.90 5.05 15.48
N PHE A 230 17.35 3.93 15.01
CA PHE A 230 15.93 3.83 14.69
C PHE A 230 15.04 3.85 15.95
N ALA A 231 15.49 3.22 17.04
CA ALA A 231 14.83 3.32 18.34
C ALA A 231 14.77 4.79 18.78
N GLN A 232 15.88 5.53 18.72
CA GLN A 232 15.92 6.98 19.03
C GLN A 232 14.91 7.76 18.17
N ALA A 233 14.86 7.49 16.87
CA ALA A 233 13.90 8.14 15.97
C ALA A 233 12.44 7.85 16.33
N THR A 234 12.14 6.66 16.87
CA THR A 234 10.76 6.22 17.15
C THR A 234 10.34 6.38 18.62
N SER A 235 11.27 6.73 19.52
CA SER A 235 11.01 6.94 20.94
C SER A 235 10.24 8.22 21.25
N HIS A 236 10.30 9.24 20.38
CA HIS A 236 9.63 10.52 20.60
C HIS A 236 9.05 11.10 19.28
N PRO A 237 7.82 11.66 19.29
CA PRO A 237 7.19 12.21 18.08
C PRO A 237 8.03 13.26 17.36
N THR A 238 8.69 14.16 18.09
CA THR A 238 9.54 15.20 17.49
C THR A 238 10.68 14.62 16.66
N PHE A 239 11.35 13.57 17.15
CA PHE A 239 12.43 12.90 16.43
C PHE A 239 11.89 12.14 15.21
N ARG A 240 10.79 11.42 15.40
CA ARG A 240 10.12 10.67 14.33
C ARG A 240 9.73 11.60 13.19
N ASP A 241 9.06 12.70 13.53
CA ASP A 241 8.49 13.63 12.57
C ASP A 241 9.58 14.48 11.92
N ALA A 242 10.66 14.82 12.64
CA ALA A 242 11.85 15.45 12.06
C ALA A 242 12.53 14.56 11.01
N CYS A 243 12.56 13.24 11.20
CA CYS A 243 13.10 12.31 10.21
C CYS A 243 12.22 12.15 8.96
N LEU A 244 10.97 12.63 8.93
CA LEU A 244 10.09 12.43 7.78
C LEU A 244 10.59 13.07 6.47
N VAL A 245 11.51 14.05 6.54
CA VAL A 245 12.19 14.60 5.35
C VAL A 245 13.01 13.55 4.58
N THR A 246 13.34 12.41 5.19
CA THR A 246 14.02 11.31 4.49
C THR A 246 13.08 10.42 3.70
N VAL A 247 11.76 10.55 3.86
CA VAL A 247 10.74 9.81 3.10
C VAL A 247 10.66 10.37 1.67
N THR A 248 11.62 9.95 0.85
CA THR A 248 11.80 10.40 -0.53
C THR A 248 11.98 9.20 -1.45
N GLN A 249 11.77 9.38 -2.75
CA GLN A 249 11.94 8.29 -3.72
C GLN A 249 13.34 7.66 -3.68
N HIS A 250 14.39 8.45 -3.42
CA HIS A 250 15.77 7.95 -3.37
C HIS A 250 16.06 7.09 -2.13
N LEU A 251 15.43 7.42 -1.01
CA LEU A 251 15.65 6.75 0.29
C LEU A 251 14.48 5.84 0.68
N SER A 252 13.51 5.62 -0.21
CA SER A 252 12.32 4.82 0.07
C SER A 252 12.68 3.36 0.37
N ALA A 253 13.51 2.74 -0.47
CA ALA A 253 13.96 1.37 -0.28
C ALA A 253 14.75 1.15 1.04
N PRO A 254 15.85 1.87 1.34
CA PRO A 254 16.58 1.69 2.60
C PRO A 254 15.74 2.05 3.83
N GLY A 255 14.93 3.11 3.74
CA GLY A 255 14.02 3.52 4.82
C GLY A 255 12.97 2.46 5.13
N GLN A 256 12.40 1.85 4.09
CA GLN A 256 11.48 0.73 4.23
C GLN A 256 12.15 -0.47 4.89
N ARG A 257 13.36 -0.86 4.45
CA ARG A 257 14.09 -2.00 5.05
C ARG A 257 14.36 -1.77 6.53
N LEU A 258 14.84 -0.58 6.89
CA LEU A 258 15.11 -0.20 8.29
C LEU A 258 13.83 -0.21 9.13
N ALA A 259 12.74 0.36 8.61
CA ALA A 259 11.47 0.41 9.32
C ALA A 259 10.82 -0.99 9.47
N LEU A 260 10.95 -1.87 8.47
CA LEU A 260 10.51 -3.25 8.56
C LEU A 260 11.34 -4.03 9.60
N ALA A 261 12.66 -3.87 9.61
CA ALA A 261 13.50 -4.48 10.63
C ALA A 261 13.09 -4.02 12.03
N GLY A 262 12.86 -2.72 12.22
CA GLY A 262 12.33 -2.17 13.47
C GLY A 262 10.96 -2.74 13.86
N ALA A 263 10.02 -2.86 12.90
CA ALA A 263 8.68 -3.42 13.15
C ALA A 263 8.72 -4.92 13.48
N GLN A 264 9.73 -5.63 13.01
CA GLN A 264 9.92 -7.06 13.29
C GLN A 264 10.56 -7.30 14.66
N VAL A 265 11.39 -6.36 15.14
CA VAL A 265 12.20 -6.51 16.36
C VAL A 265 11.57 -5.83 17.58
N PHE A 266 11.04 -4.62 17.42
CA PHE A 266 10.46 -3.86 18.52
C PHE A 266 9.03 -4.29 18.83
N SER A 267 8.52 -3.86 19.99
CA SER A 267 7.14 -4.07 20.43
C SER A 267 6.50 -2.75 20.88
N GLY A 268 5.18 -2.75 21.02
CA GLY A 268 4.40 -1.59 21.48
C GLY A 268 4.58 -0.36 20.58
N GLN A 269 4.68 0.82 21.20
CA GLN A 269 4.69 2.11 20.49
C GLN A 269 5.81 2.23 19.44
N ALA A 270 7.00 1.69 19.72
CA ALA A 270 8.12 1.70 18.79
C ALA A 270 7.81 0.88 17.53
N ARG A 271 7.17 -0.28 17.71
CA ARG A 271 6.72 -1.14 16.61
C ARG A 271 5.64 -0.47 15.76
N ILE A 272 4.65 0.16 16.39
CA ILE A 272 3.57 0.88 15.71
C ILE A 272 4.13 2.07 14.90
N ASN A 273 5.09 2.81 15.47
CA ASN A 273 5.83 3.85 14.77
C ASN A 273 6.62 3.27 13.59
N ALA A 274 7.28 2.13 13.77
CA ALA A 274 8.04 1.46 12.73
C ALA A 274 7.16 1.03 11.55
N LEU A 275 5.99 0.43 11.81
CA LEU A 275 5.01 0.10 10.77
C LEU A 275 4.50 1.34 10.04
N SER A 276 4.22 2.41 10.78
CA SER A 276 3.77 3.68 10.21
C SER A 276 4.84 4.28 9.29
N LEU A 277 6.11 4.27 9.69
CA LEU A 277 7.23 4.73 8.86
C LEU A 277 7.45 3.82 7.64
N ALA A 278 7.36 2.50 7.81
CA ALA A 278 7.45 1.55 6.69
C ALA A 278 6.39 1.85 5.63
N ALA A 279 5.15 2.13 6.06
CA ALA A 279 4.06 2.54 5.17
C ALA A 279 4.38 3.85 4.41
N LEU A 280 4.93 4.86 5.08
CA LEU A 280 5.31 6.13 4.44
C LEU A 280 6.45 5.94 3.43
N TYR A 281 7.46 5.13 3.73
CA TYR A 281 8.49 4.79 2.75
C TYR A 281 7.94 4.01 1.56
N MET A 282 6.98 3.11 1.77
CA MET A 282 6.26 2.44 0.68
C MET A 282 5.44 3.43 -0.17
N CYS A 283 4.87 4.48 0.44
CA CYS A 283 4.16 5.55 -0.27
C CYS A 283 5.09 6.32 -1.22
N ALA A 284 6.34 6.57 -0.79
CA ALA A 284 7.37 7.20 -1.62
C ALA A 284 7.99 6.25 -2.68
N SER A 285 7.52 5.01 -2.77
CA SER A 285 7.98 3.97 -3.70
C SER A 285 6.87 3.62 -4.71
N PRO A 286 7.20 3.01 -5.86
CA PRO A 286 6.19 2.34 -6.69
C PRO A 286 5.39 1.24 -5.95
N CYS A 287 5.85 0.81 -4.77
CA CYS A 287 5.20 -0.18 -3.91
C CYS A 287 4.01 0.36 -3.08
N ARG A 288 3.31 1.42 -3.52
CA ARG A 288 2.23 2.06 -2.73
C ARG A 288 1.14 1.09 -2.28
N SER A 289 0.91 0.02 -3.05
CA SER A 289 -0.10 -1.01 -2.74
C SER A 289 0.20 -1.80 -1.45
N THR A 290 1.45 -1.87 -1.00
CA THR A 290 1.83 -2.57 0.24
C THR A 290 1.71 -1.70 1.49
N MET A 291 1.38 -0.41 1.33
CA MET A 291 1.19 0.54 2.42
C MET A 291 0.02 0.17 3.33
N MET A 292 -1.12 -0.24 2.76
CA MET A 292 -2.34 -0.50 3.52
C MET A 292 -2.20 -1.65 4.52
N PRO A 293 -1.63 -2.83 4.16
CA PRO A 293 -1.35 -3.89 5.13
C PRO A 293 -0.54 -3.40 6.34
N ALA A 294 0.53 -2.63 6.14
CA ALA A 294 1.36 -2.08 7.22
C ALA A 294 0.53 -1.22 8.19
N LEU A 295 -0.30 -0.33 7.63
CA LEU A 295 -1.17 0.56 8.41
C LEU A 295 -2.28 -0.20 9.13
N ASN A 296 -2.87 -1.22 8.51
CA ASN A 296 -3.86 -2.06 9.17
C ASN A 296 -3.27 -2.77 10.39
N VAL A 297 -2.09 -3.37 10.27
CA VAL A 297 -1.41 -4.00 11.41
C VAL A 297 -1.11 -2.95 12.50
N ALA A 298 -0.68 -1.74 12.14
CA ALA A 298 -0.44 -0.67 13.11
C ALA A 298 -1.73 -0.25 13.85
N ARG A 299 -2.86 -0.21 13.14
CA ARG A 299 -4.18 0.16 13.67
C ARG A 299 -4.84 -0.96 14.48
N GLU A 300 -4.52 -2.22 14.16
CA GLU A 300 -4.91 -3.38 14.96
C GLU A 300 -4.17 -3.39 16.31
N GLU A 301 -2.89 -3.02 16.33
CA GLU A 301 -2.12 -2.89 17.57
C GLU A 301 -2.49 -1.65 18.39
N ASP A 302 -2.75 -0.50 17.74
CA ASP A 302 -3.26 0.70 18.40
C ASP A 302 -4.30 1.45 17.54
N PRO A 303 -5.61 1.29 17.84
CA PRO A 303 -6.70 2.00 17.20
C PRO A 303 -6.72 3.51 17.45
N HIS A 304 -5.82 4.08 18.24
CA HIS A 304 -5.71 5.50 18.49
C HIS A 304 -4.42 6.12 17.95
N HIS A 305 -3.56 5.33 17.29
CA HIS A 305 -2.32 5.84 16.73
C HIS A 305 -2.57 6.85 15.61
N ARG A 306 -2.26 8.13 15.87
CA ARG A 306 -2.64 9.26 15.01
C ARG A 306 -1.96 9.22 13.63
N LEU A 307 -0.66 8.93 13.57
CA LEU A 307 0.06 8.89 12.30
C LEU A 307 -0.48 7.78 11.39
N ALA A 308 -0.71 6.59 11.96
CA ALA A 308 -1.27 5.46 11.22
C ALA A 308 -2.69 5.77 10.72
N ALA A 309 -3.51 6.43 11.55
CA ALA A 309 -4.87 6.81 11.17
C ALA A 309 -4.89 7.79 9.99
N LEU A 310 -4.10 8.87 10.06
CA LEU A 310 -4.04 9.89 9.01
C LEU A 310 -3.46 9.34 7.71
N ALA A 311 -2.39 8.54 7.81
CA ALA A 311 -1.79 7.90 6.64
C ALA A 311 -2.78 6.91 5.97
N LEU A 312 -3.57 6.17 6.76
CA LEU A 312 -4.58 5.25 6.23
C LEU A 312 -5.72 5.99 5.54
N GLU A 313 -6.22 7.08 6.12
CA GLU A 313 -7.26 7.91 5.51
C GLU A 313 -6.79 8.50 4.18
N CYS A 314 -5.55 8.99 4.12
CA CYS A 314 -4.95 9.48 2.87
C CYS A 314 -4.82 8.36 1.83
N ALA A 315 -4.31 7.19 2.24
CA ALA A 315 -4.15 6.03 1.35
C ALA A 315 -5.49 5.55 0.78
N GLN A 316 -6.55 5.49 1.61
CA GLN A 316 -7.90 5.11 1.19
C GLN A 316 -8.50 6.09 0.17
N ARG A 317 -8.09 7.36 0.21
CA ARG A 317 -8.52 8.41 -0.74
C ARG A 317 -7.56 8.60 -1.92
N GLY A 318 -6.47 7.84 -1.98
CA GLY A 318 -5.45 7.98 -3.02
C GLY A 318 -4.60 9.26 -2.94
N LEU A 319 -4.62 9.95 -1.79
CA LEU A 319 -3.91 11.22 -1.54
C LEU A 319 -2.43 10.99 -1.17
N PHE A 320 -1.72 10.24 -2.02
CA PHE A 320 -0.36 9.79 -1.72
C PHE A 320 0.66 10.93 -1.79
N GLU A 321 0.55 11.83 -2.77
CA GLU A 321 1.48 12.95 -2.91
C GLU A 321 1.26 13.98 -1.81
N GLU A 322 -0.01 14.29 -1.51
CA GLU A 322 -0.38 15.21 -0.43
C GLU A 322 0.09 14.70 0.93
N LEU A 323 0.05 13.39 1.16
CA LEU A 323 0.58 12.78 2.37
C LEU A 323 2.11 12.98 2.47
N LEU A 324 2.84 12.75 1.38
CA LEU A 324 4.31 12.93 1.36
C LEU A 324 4.69 14.40 1.54
N ASP A 325 3.97 15.31 0.89
CA ASP A 325 4.17 16.76 1.04
C ASP A 325 3.88 17.21 2.48
N ALA A 326 2.80 16.72 3.10
CA ALA A 326 2.49 17.01 4.50
C ALA A 326 3.57 16.49 5.45
N CYS A 327 4.10 15.28 5.21
CA CYS A 327 5.22 14.73 5.98
C CYS A 327 6.49 15.58 5.84
N ALA A 328 6.83 15.98 4.61
CA ALA A 328 8.00 16.83 4.36
C ALA A 328 7.85 18.22 4.99
N GLN A 329 6.64 18.79 4.96
CA GLN A 329 6.36 20.08 5.59
C GLN A 329 6.42 19.98 7.12
N ALA A 330 5.82 18.95 7.72
CA ALA A 330 5.87 18.74 9.17
C ALA A 330 7.30 18.60 9.69
N SER A 331 8.17 17.89 8.96
CA SER A 331 9.60 17.80 9.29
C SER A 331 10.29 19.17 9.27
N LYS A 332 10.05 19.98 8.22
CA LYS A 332 10.60 21.34 8.11
C LYS A 332 10.12 22.24 9.24
N ASP A 333 8.83 22.19 9.56
CA ASP A 333 8.22 23.02 10.61
C ASP A 333 8.81 22.68 11.98
N ILE A 334 9.02 21.39 12.27
CA ILE A 334 9.66 20.94 13.51
C ILE A 334 11.10 21.43 13.59
N VAL A 335 11.88 21.23 12.54
CA VAL A 335 13.28 21.68 12.52
C VAL A 335 13.36 23.20 12.66
N ALA A 336 12.53 23.95 11.93
CA ALA A 336 12.48 25.41 12.04
C ALA A 336 12.10 25.87 13.45
N PHE A 337 11.10 25.22 14.08
CA PHE A 337 10.66 25.56 15.43
C PHE A 337 11.78 25.45 16.49
N TYR A 338 12.66 24.46 16.35
CA TYR A 338 13.76 24.25 17.31
C TYR A 338 15.08 24.90 16.89
N CYS A 339 15.25 25.31 15.62
CA CYS A 339 16.51 25.81 15.07
C CYS A 339 16.49 27.28 14.58
N GLU A 340 15.33 27.89 14.31
CA GLU A 340 15.23 29.34 14.04
C GLU A 340 14.96 30.11 15.34
N PRO A 341 15.56 31.30 15.58
CA PRO A 341 15.31 32.06 16.80
C PRO A 341 13.82 32.39 16.91
N PRO A 342 13.20 32.30 18.10
CA PRO A 342 11.89 32.91 18.28
C PRO A 342 12.03 34.40 17.97
N LEU A 343 11.19 34.89 17.06
CA LEU A 343 11.04 36.33 16.84
C LEU A 343 10.62 36.94 18.18
N GLU A 344 11.54 37.65 18.82
CA GLU A 344 11.21 38.52 19.96
C GLU A 344 10.41 39.71 19.41
N ASP A 345 9.19 39.87 19.91
CA ASP A 345 8.36 41.09 19.78
C ASP A 345 8.93 42.26 20.59
#